data_AF-A0A926IJZ1-F1
#
_entry.id   AF-A0A926IJZ1-F1
#
_cell.length_a   1.000
_cell.length_b   1.000
_cell.length_c   1.000
_cell.angle_alpha   90.00
_cell.angle_beta   90.00
_cell.angle_gamma   90.00
#
_symmetry.space_group_name_H-M   'P 1'
#
loop_
_entity.id
_entity.type
_entity.pdbx_description
1 polymer ?
#
loop_
_entity_poly.entity_id
_entity_poly.type
_entity_poly.pdbx_seq_one_letter_code
_entity_poly.pdbx_strand_id
1 'polypeptide(L)'
;MRSAKENNFPYKMSTICYFEVDKDGNVSQIPHKNKSDRARLLEVYQRAIDKTITLYAVWPGNWSSDLFIIDDLDAFAKEFDLF
;
A
#
# COMPACT_ATOMS: atom_id res chain seq x y z
N MET A 1 10.35 8.43 -6.72
CA MET A 1 9.42 7.29 -6.51
C MET A 1 10.28 6.05 -6.37
N ARG A 2 10.11 5.28 -5.29
CA ARG A 2 10.93 4.10 -4.96
C ARG A 2 10.09 2.83 -5.04
N SER A 3 10.69 1.70 -5.41
CA SER A 3 10.04 0.38 -5.39
C SER A 3 10.02 -0.20 -3.97
N ALA A 4 8.90 -0.76 -3.54
CA ALA A 4 8.81 -1.45 -2.25
C ALA A 4 9.58 -2.78 -2.26
N LYS A 5 9.58 -3.48 -3.40
CA LYS A 5 10.34 -4.72 -3.63
C LYS A 5 11.85 -4.54 -3.43
N GLU A 6 12.39 -3.40 -3.86
CA GLU A 6 13.83 -3.15 -3.85
C GLU A 6 14.36 -2.53 -2.54
N ASN A 7 13.49 -2.07 -1.63
CA ASN A 7 13.88 -1.19 -0.52
C ASN A 7 13.50 -1.68 0.89
N ASN A 8 13.22 -2.98 1.09
CA ASN A 8 12.84 -3.58 2.38
C ASN A 8 11.78 -2.73 3.12
N PHE A 9 10.70 -2.42 2.41
CA PHE A 9 9.69 -1.46 2.83
C PHE A 9 8.98 -1.91 4.13
N PRO A 10 8.83 -1.04 5.16
CA PRO A 10 8.32 -1.45 6.47
C PRO A 10 6.78 -1.48 6.54
N TYR A 11 6.13 -2.39 5.80
CA TYR A 11 4.68 -2.40 5.52
C TYR A 11 3.73 -2.11 6.71
N LYS A 12 4.04 -2.59 7.92
CA LYS A 12 3.19 -2.46 9.12
C LYS A 12 3.40 -1.19 9.93
N MET A 13 4.29 -0.29 9.53
CA MET A 13 4.56 0.91 10.32
C MET A 13 3.30 1.79 10.38
N SER A 14 2.88 2.15 11.59
CA SER A 14 1.63 2.91 11.82
C SER A 14 1.64 4.32 11.24
N THR A 15 2.84 4.82 10.92
CA THR A 15 3.08 6.14 10.31
C THR A 15 3.02 6.10 8.77
N ILE A 16 2.98 4.92 8.16
CA ILE A 16 2.79 4.82 6.70
C ILE A 16 1.38 5.24 6.33
N CYS A 17 1.25 5.94 5.21
CA CYS A 17 -0.04 6.26 4.61
C CYS A 17 -0.17 5.54 3.27
N TYR A 18 -1.09 4.58 3.18
CA TYR A 18 -1.42 3.91 1.92
C TYR A 18 -2.51 4.66 1.17
N PHE A 19 -2.41 4.69 -0.15
CA PHE A 19 -3.45 5.21 -1.02
C PHE A 19 -3.44 4.49 -2.35
N GLU A 20 -4.63 4.37 -2.95
CA GLU A 20 -4.81 3.89 -4.31
C GLU A 20 -4.99 5.06 -5.26
N VAL A 21 -4.51 4.87 -6.48
CA VAL A 21 -4.81 5.73 -7.61
C VAL A 21 -5.47 4.88 -8.69
N ASP A 22 -6.67 5.26 -9.11
CA ASP A 22 -7.35 4.58 -10.21
C ASP A 22 -6.88 5.06 -11.59
N LYS A 23 -7.35 4.41 -12.64
CA LYS A 23 -7.05 4.76 -14.04
C LYS A 23 -7.49 6.17 -14.45
N ASP A 24 -8.45 6.75 -13.73
CA ASP A 24 -9.01 8.08 -14.00
C ASP A 24 -8.25 9.16 -13.19
N GLY A 25 -7.26 8.74 -12.38
CA GLY A 25 -6.43 9.60 -11.56
C GLY A 25 -7.04 9.96 -10.21
N ASN A 26 -8.16 9.33 -9.81
CA ASN A 26 -8.74 9.57 -8.50
C ASN A 26 -7.87 8.91 -7.42
N VAL A 27 -7.60 9.68 -6.37
CA VAL A 27 -6.79 9.25 -5.22
C VAL A 27 -7.71 8.94 -4.06
N SER A 28 -7.53 7.78 -3.44
CA SER A 28 -8.29 7.38 -2.25
C SER A 28 -7.36 6.78 -1.18
N GLN A 29 -7.51 7.22 0.06
CA GLN A 29 -6.72 6.70 1.17
C GLN A 29 -7.18 5.29 1.55
N ILE A 30 -6.24 4.43 1.92
CA ILE A 30 -6.50 3.07 2.37
C ILE A 30 -6.21 2.98 3.88
N PRO A 31 -7.23 2.72 4.71
CA PRO A 31 -7.00 2.46 6.13
C PRO A 31 -6.33 1.08 6.30
N HIS A 32 -5.32 1.00 7.16
CA HIS A 32 -4.56 -0.24 7.40
C HIS A 32 -4.22 -0.48 8.87
N LYS A 33 -4.73 0.36 9.79
CA LYS A 33 -4.31 0.37 11.19
C LYS A 33 -5.09 -0.61 12.05
N ASN A 34 -6.32 -0.93 11.67
CA ASN A 34 -7.21 -1.76 12.46
C ASN A 34 -7.52 -3.08 11.77
N LYS A 35 -7.83 -4.12 12.55
CA LYS A 35 -8.27 -5.42 12.01
C LYS A 35 -9.55 -5.32 11.17
N SER A 36 -10.42 -4.34 11.47
CA SER A 36 -11.62 -4.05 10.67
C SER A 36 -11.30 -3.62 9.25
N ASP A 37 -10.11 -3.08 9.00
CA ASP A 37 -9.71 -2.55 7.70
C ASP A 37 -9.25 -3.66 6.75
N ARG A 38 -9.11 -4.90 7.26
CA ARG A 38 -8.68 -6.07 6.47
C ARG A 38 -9.56 -6.31 5.24
N ALA A 39 -10.87 -6.12 5.36
CA ALA A 39 -11.79 -6.27 4.23
C ALA A 39 -11.47 -5.26 3.11
N ARG A 40 -11.15 -4.02 3.47
CA ARG A 40 -10.76 -2.98 2.52
C ARG A 40 -9.39 -3.26 1.92
N LEU A 41 -8.42 -3.71 2.72
CA LEU A 41 -7.10 -4.13 2.23
C LEU A 41 -7.18 -5.28 1.22
N LEU A 42 -8.08 -6.24 1.46
CA LEU A 42 -8.31 -7.35 0.52
C LEU A 42 -8.92 -6.87 -0.80
N GLU A 43 -9.89 -5.95 -0.74
CA GLU A 43 -10.48 -5.35 -1.95
C GLU A 43 -9.43 -4.59 -2.77
N VAL A 44 -8.61 -3.77 -2.10
CA VAL A 44 -7.49 -3.05 -2.72
C VAL A 44 -6.49 -4.02 -3.34
N TYR A 45 -6.12 -5.08 -2.61
CA TYR A 45 -5.20 -6.10 -3.11
C TYR A 45 -5.74 -6.74 -4.40
N GLN A 46 -7.01 -7.15 -4.41
CA GLN A 46 -7.63 -7.74 -5.59
C GLN A 46 -7.65 -6.75 -6.77
N ARG A 47 -8.05 -5.50 -6.52
CA ARG A 47 -8.07 -4.45 -7.54
C ARG A 47 -6.68 -4.13 -8.10
N ALA A 48 -5.64 -4.22 -7.28
CA ALA A 48 -4.25 -4.05 -7.68
C ALA A 48 -3.74 -5.22 -8.52
N ILE A 49 -4.09 -6.47 -8.16
CA ILE A 49 -3.83 -7.67 -8.96
C ILE A 49 -4.50 -7.56 -10.34
N ASP A 50 -5.75 -7.10 -10.37
CA ASP A 50 -6.53 -6.89 -11.59
C ASP A 50 -6.03 -5.66 -12.40
N LYS A 51 -5.00 -4.95 -11.90
CA LYS A 51 -4.39 -3.76 -12.48
C LYS A 51 -5.37 -2.61 -12.74
N THR A 52 -6.46 -2.57 -11.98
CA THR A 52 -7.46 -1.50 -12.04
C THR A 52 -7.05 -0.26 -11.27
N ILE A 53 -6.16 -0.43 -10.29
CA ILE A 53 -5.58 0.62 -9.46
C ILE A 53 -4.07 0.42 -9.35
N THR A 54 -3.36 1.48 -9.00
CA THR A 54 -1.97 1.42 -8.55
C THR A 54 -1.91 1.75 -7.07
N LEU A 55 -1.24 0.89 -6.30
CA LEU A 55 -1.07 1.05 -4.86
C LEU A 55 0.22 1.82 -4.54
N TYR A 56 0.09 2.85 -3.72
CA TYR A 56 1.19 3.67 -3.26
C TYR A 56 1.21 3.73 -1.74
N ALA A 57 2.40 4.03 -1.22
CA ALA A 57 2.59 4.28 0.20
C ALA A 57 3.55 5.44 0.42
N VAL A 58 3.20 6.33 1.33
CA VAL A 58 4.12 7.36 1.83
C VAL A 58 4.73 6.84 3.12
N TRP A 59 6.06 6.73 3.14
CA TRP A 59 6.80 6.43 4.36
C TRP A 59 7.47 7.71 4.86
N PRO A 60 7.08 8.23 6.04
CA PRO A 60 7.80 9.34 6.66
C PRO A 60 9.12 8.81 7.20
N GLY A 61 10.22 9.11 6.48
CA GLY A 61 11.56 8.95 7.02
C GLY A 61 11.86 10.00 8.09
N ASN A 62 13.08 9.99 8.64
CA ASN A 62 13.45 10.91 9.72
C ASN A 62 13.52 12.38 9.28
N TRP A 63 13.73 12.66 8.00
CA TRP A 63 13.95 14.02 7.46
C TRP A 63 13.14 14.34 6.20
N SER A 64 12.59 13.32 5.53
CA SER A 64 11.80 13.45 4.31
C SER A 64 10.77 12.34 4.22
N SER A 65 9.63 12.63 3.60
CA SER A 65 8.65 11.62 3.21
C SER A 65 9.02 11.07 1.84
N ASP A 66 9.24 9.75 1.75
CA ASP A 66 9.48 9.08 0.50
C ASP A 66 8.19 8.42 -0.01
N LEU A 67 7.94 8.57 -1.32
CA LEU A 67 6.83 7.91 -2.00
C LEU A 67 7.28 6.59 -2.60
N PHE A 68 6.60 5.52 -2.21
CA PHE A 68 6.81 4.16 -2.67
C PHE A 68 5.65 3.69 -3.54
N ILE A 69 5.99 2.96 -4.61
CA ILE A 69 5.04 2.07 -5.28
C ILE A 69 5.07 0.72 -4.61
N ILE A 70 3.88 0.19 -4.31
CA ILE A 70 3.75 -1.17 -3.78
C ILE A 70 3.64 -2.11 -4.98
N ASP A 71 4.80 -2.45 -5.52
CA ASP A 71 4.97 -3.37 -6.64
C ASP A 71 5.10 -4.84 -6.18
N ASP A 72 5.47 -5.06 -4.93
CA ASP A 72 5.47 -6.37 -4.28
C ASP A 72 4.13 -6.63 -3.56
N LEU A 73 3.13 -7.05 -4.35
CA LEU A 73 1.79 -7.35 -3.84
C LEU A 73 1.79 -8.60 -2.95
N ASP A 74 2.66 -9.57 -3.20
CA ASP A 74 2.80 -10.77 -2.37
C ASP A 74 3.31 -10.42 -0.96
N ALA A 75 4.34 -9.58 -0.86
CA ALA A 75 4.84 -9.09 0.43
C ALA A 75 3.77 -8.29 1.17
N PHE A 76 3.03 -7.43 0.46
CA PHE A 76 1.90 -6.70 1.03
C PHE A 76 0.85 -7.64 1.62
N ALA A 77 0.41 -8.66 0.86
CA ALA A 77 -0.60 -9.60 1.32
C ALA A 77 -0.15 -10.42 2.52
N LYS A 78 1.11 -10.86 2.53
CA LYS A 78 1.72 -11.60 3.63
C LYS A 78 1.80 -10.75 4.90
N GLU A 79 2.22 -9.48 4.78
CA GLU A 79 2.29 -8.59 5.93
C GLU A 79 0.88 -8.32 6.46
N PHE A 80 -0.10 -8.02 5.63
CA PHE A 80 -1.46 -7.77 6.12
C PHE A 80 -2.29 -9.01 6.46
N ASP A 81 -1.67 -10.19 6.51
CA ASP A 81 -2.31 -11.46 6.83
C ASP A 81 -3.59 -11.68 5.98
N LEU A 82 -3.51 -11.35 4.69
CA LEU A 82 -4.64 -11.44 3.76
C LEU A 82 -4.91 -12.89 3.33
N PHE A 83 -3.90 -13.76 3.38
CA PHE A 83 -3.96 -15.19 3.08
C PHE A 83 -3.10 -16.01 4.03
#